data_AF-A0A2N2M3E7-F1
#
_entry.id   AF-A0A2N2M3E7-F1
#
_cell.length_a   1.000
_cell.length_b   1.000
_cell.length_c   1.000
_cell.angle_alpha   90.00
_cell.angle_beta   90.00
_cell.angle_gamma   90.00
#
_symmetry.space_group_name_H-M   'P 1'
#
loop_
_entity.id
_entity.type
_entity.pdbx_description
1 polymer ?
#
loop_
_entity_poly.entity_id
_entity_poly.type
_entity_poly.pdbx_seq_one_letter_code
_entity_poly.pdbx_strand_id
1 'polypeptide(L)' 'YVGKRATGTQAGDYLVSGPGWNGQLPSGMTQISSPNNSVLVFGRVLVESDSDLSTAYALAKQIQLTSLSRWKSDRPAL' A
#
# COMPACT_ATOMS: atom_id res chain seq x y z
N TYR A 1 4.55 -0.83 -9.63
CA TYR A 1 4.44 -2.16 -8.99
C TYR A 1 5.07 -2.04 -7.62
N VAL A 2 4.35 -2.45 -6.58
CA VAL A 2 4.84 -2.52 -5.19
C VAL A 2 5.02 -3.99 -4.83
N GLY A 3 6.18 -4.36 -4.30
CA GLY A 3 6.48 -5.73 -3.92
C GLY A 3 7.97 -6.08 -4.00
N LYS A 4 8.31 -7.29 -3.54
CA LYS A 4 9.69 -7.80 -3.34
C LYS A 4 10.69 -7.38 -4.42
N ARG A 5 10.31 -7.48 -5.70
CA ARG A 5 11.18 -7.18 -6.84
C ARG A 5 11.51 -5.69 -7.01
N ALA A 6 10.62 -4.77 -6.64
CA ALA A 6 10.78 -3.34 -6.92
C ALA A 6 10.97 -2.49 -5.67
N THR A 7 10.40 -2.89 -4.53
CA THR A 7 10.38 -2.09 -3.30
C THR A 7 10.93 -2.85 -2.10
N GLY A 8 11.51 -4.04 -2.29
CA GLY A 8 12.00 -4.89 -1.22
C GLY A 8 10.89 -5.52 -0.38
N THR A 9 11.24 -5.98 0.82
CA THR A 9 10.35 -6.75 1.72
C THR A 9 9.89 -5.97 2.95
N GLN A 10 10.36 -4.74 3.14
CA GLN A 10 9.96 -3.90 4.27
C GLN A 10 8.51 -3.43 4.09
N ALA A 11 7.79 -3.28 5.21
CA ALA A 11 6.48 -2.64 5.21
C ALA A 11 6.60 -1.18 4.76
N GLY A 12 5.57 -0.66 4.11
CA GLY A 12 5.57 0.74 3.65
C GLY A 12 4.18 1.23 3.27
N ASP A 13 4.01 2.55 3.36
CA ASP A 13 2.81 3.24 2.96
C ASP A 13 3.00 3.85 1.56
N TYR A 14 1.98 3.70 0.71
CA TYR A 14 1.98 4.20 -0.67
C TYR A 14 0.72 5.03 -0.91
N LEU A 15 0.86 6.19 -1.52
CA LEU A 15 -0.26 7.04 -1.88
C LEU A 15 -0.62 6.85 -3.35
N VAL A 16 -1.81 6.34 -3.64
CA VAL A 16 -2.36 6.38 -5.00
C VAL A 16 -3.12 7.70 -5.19
N SER A 17 -2.76 8.48 -6.21
CA SER A 17 -3.38 9.77 -6.51
C SER A 17 -3.95 9.81 -7.92
N GLY A 18 -5.10 10.46 -8.11
CA GLY A 18 -5.68 10.73 -9.43
C GLY A 18 -5.10 11.98 -10.11
N PRO A 19 -5.58 12.32 -11.31
CA PRO A 19 -5.18 13.51 -12.05
C PRO A 19 -5.38 14.79 -11.24
N GLY A 20 -4.41 15.72 -11.36
CA GLY A 20 -4.50 17.03 -10.73
C GLY A 20 -4.30 17.06 -9.21
N TRP A 21 -3.98 15.93 -8.57
CA TRP A 21 -3.64 15.92 -7.15
C TRP A 21 -2.41 16.79 -6.87
N ASN A 22 -2.55 17.75 -5.95
CA ASN A 22 -1.53 18.74 -5.58
C ASN A 22 -1.32 18.83 -4.05
N GLY A 23 -1.77 17.80 -3.32
CA GLY A 23 -1.62 17.74 -1.87
C GLY A 23 -0.17 17.50 -1.44
N GLN A 24 0.10 17.71 -0.16
CA GLN A 24 1.40 17.36 0.42
C GLN A 24 1.50 15.85 0.63
N LEU A 25 2.54 15.23 0.07
CA LEU A 25 2.89 13.83 0.29
C LEU A 25 3.41 13.68 1.74
N PRO A 26 2.82 12.79 2.56
CA PRO A 26 3.36 12.52 3.89
C PRO A 26 4.80 11.98 3.85
N SER A 27 5.57 12.28 4.89
CA SER A 27 6.94 11.78 5.02
C SER A 27 6.98 10.26 4.98
N GLY A 28 7.95 9.70 4.25
CA GLY A 28 8.13 8.25 4.12
C GLY A 28 7.17 7.54 3.16
N MET A 29 6.21 8.23 2.55
CA MET A 29 5.35 7.65 1.52
C MET A 29 5.96 7.78 0.12
N THR A 30 5.63 6.80 -0.73
CA THR A 30 5.85 6.91 -2.19
C THR A 30 4.53 7.17 -2.90
N GLN A 31 4.50 8.16 -3.80
CA GLN A 31 3.34 8.45 -4.62
C GLN A 31 3.29 7.53 -5.86
N ILE A 32 2.09 7.03 -6.17
CA ILE A 32 1.74 6.30 -7.38
C ILE A 32 0.66 7.11 -8.10
N SER A 33 1.05 7.85 -9.14
CA SER A 33 0.12 8.68 -9.90
C SER A 33 -0.67 7.86 -10.93
N SER A 34 -1.97 8.08 -10.99
CA SER A 34 -2.89 7.52 -11.97
C SER A 34 -3.39 8.62 -12.92
N PRO A 35 -3.44 8.36 -14.24
CA PRO A 35 -4.05 9.28 -15.20
C PRO A 35 -5.58 9.28 -15.12
N ASN A 36 -6.19 8.43 -14.29
CA ASN A 36 -7.64 8.31 -14.12
C ASN A 36 -8.04 8.38 -12.64
N ASN A 37 -9.30 8.73 -12.37
CA ASN A 37 -9.89 8.74 -11.02
C ASN A 37 -10.26 7.33 -10.50
N SER A 38 -9.94 6.29 -11.24
CA SER A 38 -10.18 4.90 -10.86
C SER A 38 -8.96 4.06 -11.15
N VAL A 39 -8.64 3.16 -10.23
CA VAL A 39 -7.53 2.21 -10.33
C VAL A 39 -8.01 0.84 -9.92
N LEU A 40 -7.33 -0.18 -10.42
CA LEU A 40 -7.52 -1.56 -9.99
C LEU A 40 -6.31 -1.97 -9.15
N VAL A 41 -6.56 -2.36 -7.91
CA VAL A 41 -5.52 -2.75 -6.94
C VAL A 41 -5.64 -4.24 -6.65
N PHE A 42 -4.59 -5.00 -6.92
CA PHE A 42 -4.52 -6.43 -6.63
C PHE A 42 -3.36 -6.72 -5.67
N GLY A 43 -3.68 -7.16 -4.46
CA GLY A 43 -2.73 -7.72 -3.52
C GLY A 43 -2.44 -9.18 -3.84
N ARG A 44 -1.17 -9.57 -3.80
CA ARG A 44 -0.74 -10.97 -3.93
C ARG A 44 0.27 -11.28 -2.84
N VAL A 45 0.05 -12.39 -2.16
CA VAL A 45 1.00 -12.98 -1.20
C VAL A 45 1.31 -14.38 -1.70
N LEU A 46 2.61 -14.72 -1.74
CA LEU A 46 3.04 -16.07 -2.10
C LEU A 46 2.72 -17.02 -0.94
N VAL A 47 2.19 -18.20 -1.25
CA VAL A 47 2.15 -19.36 -0.36
C VAL A 47 3.18 -20.34 -0.90
N GLU A 48 4.27 -20.56 -0.18
CA GLU A 48 5.37 -21.40 -0.68
C GLU A 48 5.09 -22.91 -0.49
N SER A 49 4.33 -23.26 0.55
CA SER A 49 3.93 -24.64 0.87
C SER A 49 2.68 -24.65 1.76
N ASP A 50 2.11 -25.84 2.01
CA ASP A 50 0.94 -25.99 2.86
C ASP A 50 1.17 -25.49 4.30
N SER A 51 2.39 -25.65 4.85
CA SER A 51 2.72 -25.15 6.20
C SER A 51 2.86 -23.63 6.25
N ASP A 52 3.16 -22.98 5.13
CA ASP A 52 3.28 -21.52 5.00
C ASP A 52 1.91 -20.82 4.88
N LEU A 53 0.84 -21.55 4.54
CA LEU A 53 -0.48 -20.98 4.29
C LEU A 53 -0.97 -20.06 5.42
N SER A 54 -0.79 -20.47 6.68
CA SER A 54 -1.22 -19.68 7.84
C SER A 54 -0.44 -18.36 7.96
N THR A 55 0.87 -18.38 7.71
CA THR A 55 1.75 -17.21 7.72
C THR A 55 1.41 -16.26 6.58
N ALA A 56 1.31 -16.78 5.36
CA ALA A 56 0.93 -16.00 4.17
C ALA A 56 -0.45 -15.36 4.32
N TYR A 57 -1.43 -16.09 4.87
CA TYR A 57 -2.76 -15.55 5.16
C TYR A 57 -2.73 -14.47 6.24
N ALA A 58 -1.95 -14.67 7.32
CA ALA A 58 -1.77 -13.66 8.35
C ALA A 58 -1.15 -12.38 7.80
N LEU A 59 -0.17 -12.49 6.90
CA LEU A 59 0.42 -11.34 6.21
C LEU A 59 -0.58 -10.64 5.29
N ALA A 60 -1.36 -11.39 4.51
CA ALA A 60 -2.37 -10.82 3.61
C ALA A 60 -3.39 -9.95 4.35
N LYS A 61 -3.78 -10.34 5.57
CA LYS A 61 -4.71 -9.58 6.43
C LYS A 61 -4.15 -8.23 6.92
N GLN A 62 -2.84 -8.01 6.83
CA GLN A 62 -2.22 -6.75 7.23
C GLN A 62 -2.26 -5.69 6.12
N ILE A 63 -2.61 -6.08 4.88
CA ILE A 63 -2.77 -5.13 3.78
C ILE A 63 -4.05 -4.33 3.99
N GLN A 64 -3.91 -3.00 4.03
CA GLN A 64 -5.01 -2.08 4.26
C GLN A 64 -5.13 -1.08 3.11
N LEU A 65 -6.36 -0.61 2.88
CA LEU A 65 -6.66 0.50 1.98
C LEU A 65 -7.55 1.49 2.74
N THR A 66 -7.13 2.74 2.76
CA THR A 66 -7.82 3.82 3.45
C THR A 66 -7.67 5.13 2.69
N SER A 67 -8.54 6.11 2.95
CA SER A 67 -8.36 7.46 2.39
C SER A 67 -7.17 8.15 3.05
N LEU A 68 -6.52 9.06 2.32
CA LEU A 68 -5.41 9.86 2.88
C LEU A 68 -5.85 10.68 4.11
N SER A 69 -7.10 11.16 4.13
CA SER A 69 -7.65 11.89 5.28
C SER A 69 -7.70 11.01 6.53
N ARG A 70 -8.19 9.78 6.41
CA ARG A 70 -8.29 8.83 7.53
C ARG A 70 -6.90 8.37 7.99
N TRP A 71 -6.00 8.07 7.06
CA TRP A 71 -4.61 7.72 7.41
C TRP A 71 -3.94 8.80 8.28
N LYS A 72 -4.14 10.08 7.96
CA LYS A 72 -3.61 11.22 8.75
C LYS A 72 -4.22 11.31 10.15
N SER A 73 -5.49 10.94 10.31
CA SER A 73 -6.14 10.91 11.62
C SER A 73 -5.65 9.76 12.50
N ASP A 74 -5.39 8.59 11.89
CA ASP A 74 -4.97 7.39 12.61
C ASP A 74 -3.47 7.41 13.00
N ARG A 75 -2.66 8.24 12.32
CA ARG A 75 -1.24 8.44 12.63
C ARG A 75 -0.90 9.93 12.68
N PRO A 76 -0.92 10.57 13.87
CA PRO A 76 -0.52 11.96 13.99
C PRO A 76 0.92 12.12 13.48
N ALA A 77 1.15 13.20 12.74
CA ALA A 77 2.46 13.54 12.18
C ALA A 77 3.53 13.52 13.29
N LEU A 78 4.64 12.83 13.03
CA LEU A 78 5.90 13.05 13.76
C LEU A 78 6.45 14.43 13.41
#